data_AF-A0A4Y9Z4W4-F1
#
_entry.id   AF-A0A4Y9Z4W4-F1
#
_cell.length_a   1.000
_cell.length_b   1.000
_cell.length_c   1.000
_cell.angle_alpha   90.00
_cell.angle_beta   90.00
_cell.angle_gamma   90.00
#
_symmetry.space_group_name_H-M   'P 1'
#
loop_
_entity.id
_entity.type
_entity.pdbx_description
1 polymer ?
#
loop_
_entity_poly.entity_id
_entity_poly.type
_entity_poly.pdbx_seq_one_letter_code
_entity_poly.pdbx_strand_id
1 'polypeptide(L)'
;MEASSSKQAGPPPTVPSVLLPEILSFSPHFLLDDIVNIANHAVGDTVDAMEKFILRWADERADADANWDSTQELEQGLVAFQTLLEFHTDIAFDFFEAWSLRNIFAIPADLPIVVPHHAGLDLEQPPGKEAELLAEIEDLRRQVDNVRLLRPFRIIRSVSPHPQERRLERLLTRAARIGSRQTEKSRRRYARLASLHPNNANPTTLNALPQDLVTLSTSSSALPDLELVPPDVPDPGKRHWEAGKAGYLGWAASRLIARAKEGERRQSGEEIVGKADYVKAALEVARAKSKST
;
A
#
# COMPACT_ATOMS: atom_id res chain seq x y z
N MET A 1 3.60 -20.59 -86.58
CA MET A 1 3.59 -21.38 -85.32
C MET A 1 4.23 -20.49 -84.26
N GLU A 2 3.43 -19.61 -83.67
CA GLU A 2 3.90 -18.66 -82.66
C GLU A 2 3.73 -19.25 -81.27
N ALA A 3 4.81 -19.18 -80.50
CA ALA A 3 4.91 -19.69 -79.14
C ALA A 3 4.05 -18.85 -78.19
N SER A 4 3.09 -19.49 -77.52
CA SER A 4 2.33 -18.91 -76.41
C SER A 4 3.23 -18.80 -75.19
N SER A 5 3.74 -17.60 -74.94
CA SER A 5 4.41 -17.24 -73.69
C SER A 5 3.38 -17.23 -72.56
N SER A 6 3.41 -18.24 -71.69
CA SER A 6 2.63 -18.28 -70.46
C SER A 6 3.21 -17.26 -69.47
N LYS A 7 2.69 -16.03 -69.50
CA LYS A 7 2.91 -15.04 -68.43
C LYS A 7 2.48 -15.68 -67.11
N GLN A 8 3.43 -15.92 -66.21
CA GLN A 8 3.13 -16.22 -64.81
C GLN A 8 2.22 -15.13 -64.27
N ALA A 9 1.04 -15.51 -63.80
CA ALA A 9 0.15 -14.60 -63.09
C ALA A 9 0.88 -14.14 -61.82
N GLY A 10 1.16 -12.83 -61.74
CA GLY A 10 1.67 -12.23 -60.52
C GLY A 10 0.67 -12.44 -59.37
N PRO A 11 1.13 -12.34 -58.10
CA PRO A 11 0.24 -12.47 -56.95
C PRO A 11 -0.95 -11.50 -57.11
N PRO A 12 -2.18 -11.93 -56.78
CA PRO A 12 -3.35 -11.09 -56.90
C PRO A 12 -3.17 -9.82 -56.06
N PRO A 13 -3.69 -8.67 -56.50
CA PRO A 13 -3.64 -7.46 -55.71
C PRO A 13 -4.32 -7.71 -54.37
N THR A 14 -3.57 -7.58 -53.28
CA THR A 14 -4.07 -7.69 -51.91
C THR A 14 -4.47 -6.30 -51.41
N VAL A 15 -5.55 -6.23 -50.62
CA VAL A 15 -5.93 -5.02 -49.91
C VAL A 15 -4.81 -4.50 -48.99
N PRO A 16 -4.85 -3.21 -48.58
CA PRO A 16 -3.88 -2.67 -47.64
C PRO A 16 -3.73 -3.55 -46.40
N SER A 17 -2.48 -3.79 -45.98
CA SER A 17 -2.10 -4.66 -44.85
C SER A 17 -2.65 -4.22 -43.49
N VAL A 18 -3.41 -3.11 -43.43
CA VAL A 18 -3.97 -2.52 -42.21
C VAL A 18 -5.35 -3.10 -41.88
N LEU A 19 -6.12 -3.54 -42.88
CA LEU A 19 -7.49 -4.04 -42.64
C LEU A 19 -7.52 -5.34 -41.82
N LEU A 20 -6.55 -6.23 -42.03
CA LEU A 20 -6.47 -7.50 -41.30
C LEU A 20 -6.14 -7.30 -39.82
N PRO A 21 -5.09 -6.54 -39.45
CA PRO A 21 -4.84 -6.16 -38.06
C PRO A 21 -6.00 -5.42 -37.42
N GLU A 22 -6.74 -4.63 -38.20
CA GLU A 22 -7.92 -3.91 -37.69
C GLU A 22 -9.08 -4.87 -37.37
N ILE A 23 -9.37 -5.83 -38.24
CA ILE A 23 -10.41 -6.86 -38.01
C ILE A 23 -10.03 -7.77 -36.84
N LEU A 24 -8.79 -8.24 -36.81
CA LEU A 24 -8.33 -9.21 -35.83
C LEU A 24 -7.92 -8.55 -34.51
N SER A 25 -7.76 -7.23 -34.48
CA SER A 25 -7.18 -6.46 -33.36
C SER A 25 -5.73 -6.83 -33.01
N PHE A 26 -5.09 -7.72 -33.78
CA PHE A 26 -3.69 -8.10 -33.66
C PHE A 26 -3.13 -8.43 -35.06
N SER A 27 -1.81 -8.32 -35.22
CA SER A 27 -1.16 -8.71 -36.49
C SER A 27 -1.13 -10.23 -36.62
N PRO A 28 -1.57 -10.82 -37.76
CA PRO A 28 -1.51 -12.26 -37.99
C PRO A 28 -0.12 -12.87 -37.80
N HIS A 29 0.94 -12.09 -38.04
CA HIS A 29 2.31 -12.53 -37.85
C HIS A 29 2.60 -12.91 -36.39
N PHE A 30 2.06 -12.16 -35.40
CA PHE A 30 2.24 -12.51 -33.98
C PHE A 30 1.60 -13.85 -33.61
N LEU A 31 0.45 -14.17 -34.20
CA LEU A 31 -0.18 -15.47 -33.98
C LEU A 31 0.67 -16.61 -34.55
N LEU A 32 1.27 -16.39 -35.72
CA LEU A 32 2.15 -17.38 -36.34
C LEU A 32 3.43 -17.55 -35.52
N ASP A 33 4.07 -16.46 -35.08
CA ASP A 33 5.23 -16.48 -34.20
C ASP A 33 4.95 -17.27 -32.92
N ASP A 34 3.80 -17.03 -32.27
CA ASP A 34 3.40 -17.75 -31.06
C ASP A 34 3.22 -19.24 -31.32
N ILE A 35 2.63 -19.63 -32.46
CA ILE A 35 2.47 -21.03 -32.86
C ILE A 35 3.83 -21.70 -33.07
N VAL A 36 4.75 -21.03 -33.78
CA VAL A 36 6.11 -21.55 -34.01
C VAL A 36 6.85 -21.72 -32.69
N ASN A 37 6.75 -20.75 -31.79
CA ASN A 37 7.40 -20.82 -30.49
C ASN A 37 6.85 -21.98 -29.65
N ILE A 38 5.52 -22.17 -29.60
CA ILE A 38 4.90 -23.30 -28.90
C ILE A 38 5.33 -24.63 -29.52
N ALA A 39 5.41 -24.72 -30.85
CA ALA A 39 5.83 -25.94 -31.53
C ALA A 39 7.29 -26.29 -31.24
N ASN A 40 8.19 -25.31 -31.25
CA ASN A 40 9.60 -25.52 -30.89
C ASN A 40 9.76 -25.97 -29.44
N HIS A 41 8.98 -25.41 -28.52
CA HIS A 41 8.95 -25.90 -27.14
C HIS A 41 8.45 -27.34 -27.05
N ALA A 42 7.38 -27.69 -27.77
CA ALA A 42 6.86 -29.05 -27.79
C ALA A 42 7.87 -30.06 -28.39
N VAL A 43 8.64 -29.67 -29.41
CA VAL A 43 9.73 -30.47 -29.97
C VAL A 43 10.79 -30.73 -28.89
N GLY A 44 11.24 -29.70 -28.18
CA GLY A 44 12.18 -29.85 -27.06
C GLY A 44 11.66 -30.81 -25.99
N ASP A 45 10.41 -30.61 -25.54
CA ASP A 45 9.77 -31.47 -24.54
C ASP A 45 9.69 -32.95 -24.99
N THR A 46 9.48 -33.19 -26.29
CA THR A 46 9.43 -34.55 -26.84
C THR A 46 10.80 -35.22 -26.89
N VAL A 47 11.85 -34.47 -27.22
CA VAL A 47 13.23 -34.97 -27.23
C VAL A 47 13.67 -35.29 -25.79
N ASP A 48 13.37 -34.41 -24.83
CA ASP A 48 13.65 -34.64 -23.41
C ASP A 48 12.91 -35.88 -22.85
N ALA A 49 11.66 -36.09 -23.28
CA ALA A 49 10.89 -37.26 -22.90
C ALA A 49 11.48 -38.55 -23.51
N MET A 50 11.90 -38.47 -24.78
CA MET A 50 12.55 -39.56 -25.49
C MET A 50 13.89 -39.92 -24.85
N GLU A 51 14.72 -38.94 -24.50
CA GLU A 51 15.99 -39.13 -23.79
C GLU A 51 15.78 -39.94 -22.52
N LYS A 52 14.86 -39.51 -21.65
CA LYS A 52 14.54 -40.19 -20.39
C LYS A 52 14.05 -41.62 -20.61
N PHE A 53 13.28 -41.86 -21.68
CA PHE A 53 12.79 -43.19 -22.01
C PHE A 53 13.92 -44.11 -22.47
N ILE A 54 14.77 -43.62 -23.37
CA ILE A 54 15.86 -44.40 -23.94
C ILE A 54 16.96 -44.65 -22.89
N LEU A 55 17.28 -43.69 -22.02
CA LEU A 55 18.22 -43.88 -20.91
C LEU A 55 17.74 -44.99 -19.97
N ARG A 56 16.46 -44.98 -19.56
CA ARG A 56 15.88 -46.06 -18.74
C ARG A 56 16.00 -47.42 -19.42
N TRP A 57 15.72 -47.48 -20.71
CA TRP A 57 15.82 -48.71 -21.50
C TRP A 57 17.28 -49.19 -21.64
N ALA A 58 18.24 -48.26 -21.73
CA ALA A 58 19.66 -48.57 -21.79
C ALA A 58 20.16 -49.10 -20.44
N ASP A 59 19.75 -48.48 -19.33
CA ASP A 59 20.09 -48.92 -17.96
C ASP A 59 19.59 -50.34 -17.69
N GLU A 60 18.34 -50.65 -18.06
CA GLU A 60 17.76 -52.01 -17.92
C GLU A 60 18.53 -53.07 -18.71
N ARG A 61 19.20 -52.69 -19.82
CA ARG A 61 20.02 -53.58 -20.64
C ARG A 61 21.46 -53.68 -20.17
N ALA A 62 22.03 -52.60 -19.65
CA ALA A 62 23.36 -52.61 -19.05
C ALA A 62 23.43 -53.55 -17.83
N ASP A 63 22.34 -53.63 -17.06
CA ASP A 63 22.19 -54.60 -15.96
C ASP A 63 22.16 -56.06 -16.43
N ALA A 64 21.73 -56.30 -17.68
CA ALA A 64 21.62 -57.63 -18.26
C ALA A 64 22.88 -58.08 -19.02
N ASP A 65 23.65 -57.16 -19.59
CA ASP A 65 24.86 -57.45 -20.37
C ASP A 65 25.98 -56.45 -20.06
N ALA A 66 26.90 -56.85 -19.18
CA ALA A 66 27.92 -55.99 -18.56
C ALA A 66 28.98 -55.41 -19.53
N ASN A 67 28.93 -55.74 -20.81
CA ASN A 67 29.86 -55.28 -21.85
C ASN A 67 29.21 -54.29 -22.84
N TRP A 68 27.96 -53.89 -22.60
CA TRP A 68 27.23 -52.94 -23.43
C TRP A 68 27.39 -51.51 -22.89
N ASP A 69 28.31 -50.74 -23.49
CA ASP A 69 28.47 -49.30 -23.25
C ASP A 69 28.24 -48.51 -24.55
N SER A 70 26.99 -48.50 -25.01
CA SER A 70 26.54 -47.70 -26.16
C SER A 70 25.93 -46.36 -25.73
N THR A 71 26.25 -45.86 -24.53
CA THR A 71 25.76 -44.57 -24.02
C THR A 71 26.15 -43.42 -24.97
N GLN A 72 27.39 -43.42 -25.46
CA GLN A 72 27.90 -42.42 -26.39
C GLN A 72 27.22 -42.48 -27.77
N GLU A 73 26.96 -43.68 -28.31
CA GLU A 73 26.25 -43.84 -29.59
C GLU A 73 24.80 -43.37 -29.48
N LEU A 74 24.20 -43.57 -28.31
CA LEU A 74 22.84 -43.14 -28.01
C LEU A 74 22.73 -41.62 -27.93
N GLU A 75 23.63 -40.96 -27.20
CA GLU A 75 23.71 -39.50 -27.13
C GLU A 75 23.93 -38.90 -28.53
N GLN A 76 24.83 -39.50 -29.32
CA GLN A 76 25.07 -39.06 -30.69
C GLN A 76 23.83 -39.23 -31.58
N GLY A 77 23.12 -40.36 -31.46
CA GLY A 77 21.88 -40.62 -32.17
C GLY A 77 20.75 -39.68 -31.77
N LEU A 78 20.64 -39.36 -30.48
CA LEU A 78 19.65 -38.42 -29.94
C LEU A 78 19.91 -37.00 -30.45
N VAL A 79 21.16 -36.53 -30.42
CA VAL A 79 21.54 -35.22 -30.96
C VAL A 79 21.30 -35.15 -32.47
N ALA A 80 21.60 -36.22 -33.22
CA ALA A 80 21.30 -36.29 -34.64
C ALA A 80 19.78 -36.27 -34.92
N PHE A 81 18.98 -36.93 -34.08
CA PHE A 81 17.52 -36.91 -34.17
C PHE A 81 16.94 -35.53 -33.85
N GLN A 82 17.42 -34.89 -32.77
CA GLN A 82 17.01 -33.55 -32.38
C GLN A 82 17.28 -32.55 -33.50
N THR A 83 18.50 -32.52 -34.03
CA THR A 83 18.87 -31.60 -35.12
C THR A 83 18.06 -31.84 -36.39
N LEU A 84 17.78 -33.11 -36.73
CA LEU A 84 16.93 -33.46 -37.86
C LEU A 84 15.48 -32.98 -37.65
N LEU A 85 14.95 -33.20 -36.44
CA LEU A 85 13.59 -32.82 -36.09
C LEU A 85 13.42 -31.30 -36.12
N GLU A 86 14.32 -30.56 -35.47
CA GLU A 86 14.37 -29.10 -35.47
C GLU A 86 14.41 -28.53 -36.90
N PHE A 87 15.29 -29.06 -37.75
CA PHE A 87 15.41 -28.63 -39.14
C PHE A 87 14.12 -28.86 -39.95
N HIS A 88 13.48 -30.01 -39.79
CA HIS A 88 12.24 -30.30 -40.50
C HIS A 88 11.06 -29.50 -39.97
N THR A 89 11.00 -29.26 -38.66
CA THR A 89 9.95 -28.44 -38.07
C THR A 89 10.09 -26.98 -38.48
N ASP A 90 11.31 -26.43 -38.50
CA ASP A 90 11.60 -25.07 -38.96
C ASP A 90 11.10 -24.85 -40.39
N ILE A 91 11.49 -25.73 -41.32
CA ILE A 91 11.05 -25.66 -42.72
C ILE A 91 9.53 -25.80 -42.85
N ALA A 92 8.92 -26.74 -42.12
CA ALA A 92 7.48 -26.95 -42.18
C ALA A 92 6.71 -25.71 -41.67
N PHE A 93 7.21 -25.08 -40.62
CA PHE A 93 6.61 -23.88 -40.05
C PHE A 93 6.85 -22.63 -40.90
N ASP A 94 8.00 -22.49 -41.55
CA ASP A 94 8.23 -21.44 -42.56
C ASP A 94 7.22 -21.53 -43.72
N PHE A 95 6.99 -22.75 -44.24
CA PHE A 95 6.00 -22.98 -45.28
C PHE A 95 4.57 -22.72 -44.79
N PHE A 96 4.27 -23.13 -43.56
CA PHE A 96 2.98 -22.87 -42.93
C PHE A 96 2.75 -21.36 -42.75
N GLU A 97 3.75 -20.60 -42.32
CA GLU A 97 3.68 -19.15 -42.15
C GLU A 97 3.40 -18.48 -43.50
N ALA A 98 4.22 -18.76 -44.50
CA ALA A 98 4.09 -18.20 -45.84
C ALA A 98 2.75 -18.58 -46.49
N TRP A 99 2.30 -19.82 -46.31
CA TRP A 99 1.01 -20.28 -46.83
C TRP A 99 -0.17 -19.62 -46.11
N SER A 100 -0.08 -19.44 -44.79
CA SER A 100 -1.14 -18.82 -43.99
C SER A 100 -1.31 -17.35 -44.36
N LEU A 101 -0.22 -16.60 -44.51
CA LEU A 101 -0.27 -15.20 -44.93
C LEU A 101 -0.79 -15.03 -46.37
N ARG A 102 -0.54 -16.00 -47.25
CA ARG A 102 -0.98 -15.94 -48.65
C ARG A 102 -2.42 -16.42 -48.88
N ASN A 103 -2.97 -17.27 -48.02
CA ASN A 103 -4.28 -17.89 -48.26
C ASN A 103 -5.31 -17.59 -47.16
N ILE A 104 -4.94 -17.73 -45.89
CA ILE A 104 -5.88 -17.55 -44.76
C ILE A 104 -6.01 -16.06 -44.44
N PHE A 105 -4.88 -15.38 -44.30
CA PHE A 105 -4.80 -13.96 -44.01
C PHE A 105 -4.59 -13.13 -45.29
N ALA A 106 -5.18 -13.56 -46.40
CA ALA A 106 -5.16 -12.82 -47.64
C ALA A 106 -6.60 -12.44 -48.02
N ILE A 107 -6.85 -11.14 -48.11
CA ILE A 107 -8.11 -10.60 -48.58
C ILE A 107 -7.91 -10.12 -50.03
N PRO A 108 -8.70 -10.61 -51.00
CA PRO A 108 -8.61 -10.14 -52.38
C PRO A 108 -9.03 -8.66 -52.48
N ALA A 109 -8.31 -7.87 -53.29
CA ALA A 109 -8.62 -6.45 -53.49
C ALA A 109 -10.01 -6.19 -54.11
N ASP A 110 -10.59 -7.18 -54.77
CA ASP A 110 -11.88 -7.06 -55.46
C ASP A 110 -13.09 -7.14 -54.51
N LEU A 111 -12.89 -7.45 -53.21
CA LEU A 111 -13.97 -7.60 -52.25
C LEU A 111 -14.14 -6.32 -51.42
N PRO A 112 -15.28 -5.60 -51.53
CA PRO A 112 -15.56 -4.45 -50.68
C PRO A 112 -15.94 -4.91 -49.27
N ILE A 113 -14.94 -5.17 -48.43
CA ILE A 113 -15.16 -5.49 -47.02
C ILE A 113 -15.35 -4.19 -46.25
N VAL A 114 -16.53 -4.02 -45.66
CA VAL A 114 -16.80 -2.97 -44.68
C VAL A 114 -16.81 -3.63 -43.31
N VAL A 115 -15.89 -3.22 -42.45
CA VAL A 115 -15.77 -3.78 -41.10
C VAL A 115 -16.88 -3.16 -40.22
N PRO A 116 -17.46 -3.88 -39.23
CA PRO A 116 -18.56 -3.33 -38.43
C PRO A 116 -18.25 -1.99 -37.74
N HIS A 117 -16.99 -1.71 -37.40
CA HIS A 117 -16.58 -0.43 -36.81
C HIS A 117 -16.41 0.70 -37.83
N HIS A 118 -16.42 0.40 -39.13
CA HIS A 118 -16.54 1.41 -40.19
C HIS A 118 -18.00 1.82 -40.43
N ALA A 119 -18.97 1.11 -39.85
CA ALA A 119 -20.37 1.48 -39.94
C ALA A 119 -20.62 2.78 -39.15
N GLY A 120 -20.82 3.88 -39.86
CA GLY A 120 -21.01 5.22 -39.28
C GLY A 120 -19.76 6.09 -39.24
N LEU A 121 -18.65 5.66 -39.88
CA LEU A 121 -17.49 6.52 -40.10
C LEU A 121 -17.84 7.56 -41.17
N ASP A 122 -18.03 8.80 -40.73
CA ASP A 122 -18.27 9.94 -41.62
C ASP A 122 -16.93 10.62 -41.95
N LEU A 123 -16.41 10.34 -43.15
CA LEU A 123 -15.16 10.90 -43.66
C LEU A 123 -15.31 12.35 -44.17
N GLU A 124 -16.52 12.92 -44.13
CA GLU A 124 -16.79 14.29 -44.59
C GLU A 124 -16.71 15.32 -43.45
N GLN A 125 -16.24 14.94 -42.25
CA GLN A 125 -16.09 15.89 -41.15
C GLN A 125 -15.02 16.97 -41.46
N PRO A 126 -15.29 18.24 -41.12
CA PRO A 126 -14.33 19.31 -41.34
C PRO A 126 -13.12 19.15 -40.39
N PRO A 127 -11.89 19.49 -40.84
CA PRO A 127 -10.67 19.33 -40.04
C PRO A 127 -10.66 20.17 -38.75
N GLY A 128 -11.51 21.19 -38.64
CA GLY A 128 -11.70 21.95 -37.41
C GLY A 128 -12.27 21.11 -36.26
N LYS A 129 -13.17 20.17 -36.56
CA LYS A 129 -13.78 19.29 -35.56
C LYS A 129 -12.80 18.23 -35.06
N GLU A 130 -11.91 17.75 -35.92
CA GLU A 130 -10.82 16.85 -35.52
C GLU A 130 -9.86 17.53 -34.54
N ALA A 131 -9.51 18.80 -34.79
CA ALA A 131 -8.64 19.57 -33.89
C ALA A 131 -9.30 19.80 -32.51
N GLU A 132 -10.60 20.07 -32.48
CA GLU A 132 -11.37 20.18 -31.22
C GLU A 132 -11.39 18.86 -30.45
N LEU A 133 -11.67 17.74 -31.12
CA LEU A 133 -11.67 16.40 -30.49
C LEU A 133 -10.28 15.99 -30.01
N LEU A 134 -9.21 16.31 -30.74
CA LEU A 134 -7.84 16.07 -30.29
C LEU A 134 -7.47 16.91 -29.06
N ALA A 135 -7.94 18.16 -29.00
CA ALA A 135 -7.77 19.00 -27.81
C ALA A 135 -8.53 18.41 -26.61
N GLU A 136 -9.75 17.92 -26.82
CA GLU A 136 -10.53 17.23 -25.78
C GLU A 136 -9.84 15.96 -25.30
N ILE A 137 -9.29 15.14 -26.20
CA ILE A 137 -8.53 13.93 -25.84
C ILE A 137 -7.30 14.30 -25.01
N GLU A 138 -6.58 15.36 -25.37
CA GLU A 138 -5.40 15.83 -24.63
C GLU A 138 -5.79 16.33 -23.23
N ASP A 139 -6.90 17.06 -23.11
CA ASP A 139 -7.43 17.48 -21.81
C ASP A 139 -7.88 16.27 -20.96
N LEU A 140 -8.51 15.26 -21.56
CA LEU A 140 -8.87 14.02 -20.88
C LEU A 140 -7.63 13.22 -20.45
N ARG A 141 -6.59 13.16 -21.28
CA ARG A 141 -5.30 12.53 -20.92
C ARG A 141 -4.68 13.24 -19.72
N ARG A 142 -4.63 14.56 -19.74
CA ARG A 142 -4.17 15.37 -18.60
C ARG A 142 -5.01 15.13 -17.35
N GLN A 143 -6.33 15.03 -17.47
CA GLN A 143 -7.20 14.68 -16.35
C GLN A 143 -6.90 13.29 -15.80
N VAL A 144 -6.71 12.28 -16.66
CA VAL A 144 -6.34 10.92 -16.27
C VAL A 144 -4.98 10.90 -15.58
N ASP A 145 -4.00 11.64 -16.10
CA ASP A 145 -2.67 11.74 -15.49
C ASP A 145 -2.73 12.45 -14.14
N ASN A 146 -3.49 13.54 -14.02
CA ASN A 146 -3.74 14.21 -12.75
C ASN A 146 -4.40 13.25 -11.73
N VAL A 147 -5.36 12.43 -12.17
CA VAL A 147 -5.98 11.40 -11.31
C VAL A 147 -4.98 10.30 -10.94
N ARG A 148 -4.16 9.83 -11.87
CA ARG A 148 -3.12 8.80 -11.64
C ARG A 148 -2.05 9.29 -10.66
N LEU A 149 -1.64 10.56 -10.76
CA LEU A 149 -0.72 11.18 -9.82
C LEU A 149 -1.32 11.30 -8.41
N LEU A 150 -2.62 11.56 -8.29
CA LEU A 150 -3.30 11.68 -7.00
C LEU A 150 -3.64 10.33 -6.35
N ARG A 151 -3.70 9.23 -7.11
CA ARG A 151 -3.94 7.87 -6.58
C ARG A 151 -2.96 7.44 -5.48
N PRO A 152 -1.63 7.48 -5.67
CA PRO A 152 -0.69 7.09 -4.62
C PRO A 152 -0.82 7.97 -3.38
N PHE A 153 -1.06 9.28 -3.51
CA PHE A 153 -1.29 10.16 -2.36
C PHE A 153 -2.58 9.81 -1.61
N ARG A 154 -3.66 9.43 -2.29
CA ARG A 154 -4.91 8.99 -1.63
C ARG A 154 -4.71 7.68 -0.89
N ILE A 155 -3.99 6.73 -1.49
CA ILE A 155 -3.66 5.45 -0.86
C ILE A 155 -2.81 5.69 0.39
N ILE A 156 -1.72 6.47 0.28
CA ILE A 156 -0.86 6.82 1.41
C ILE A 156 -1.65 7.56 2.51
N ARG A 157 -2.57 8.46 2.15
CA ARG A 157 -3.43 9.16 3.12
C ARG A 157 -4.46 8.25 3.78
N SER A 158 -4.99 7.25 3.08
CA SER A 158 -5.91 6.27 3.66
C SER A 158 -5.21 5.20 4.50
N VAL A 159 -3.94 4.90 4.20
CA VAL A 159 -3.13 3.89 4.88
C VAL A 159 -2.33 4.50 6.04
N SER A 160 -2.02 5.80 6.01
CA SER A 160 -1.34 6.48 7.10
C SER A 160 -2.35 6.87 8.20
N PRO A 161 -2.26 6.29 9.42
CA PRO A 161 -3.14 6.66 10.53
C PRO A 161 -3.02 8.14 10.83
N HIS A 162 -4.16 8.81 11.04
CA HIS A 162 -4.20 10.24 11.28
C HIS A 162 -3.32 10.60 12.49
N PRO A 163 -2.61 11.75 12.49
CA PRO A 163 -1.77 12.15 13.62
C PRO A 163 -2.57 12.26 14.93
N GLN A 164 -3.87 12.52 14.84
CA GLN A 164 -4.80 12.52 15.97
C GLN A 164 -5.06 11.11 16.53
N GLU A 165 -5.25 10.11 15.67
CA GLU A 165 -5.44 8.71 16.05
C GLU A 165 -4.20 8.15 16.73
N ARG A 166 -3.01 8.41 16.17
CA ARG A 166 -1.73 8.02 16.80
C ARG A 166 -1.54 8.67 18.17
N ARG A 167 -1.98 9.92 18.32
CA ARG A 167 -1.94 10.61 19.62
C ARG A 167 -2.91 9.98 20.61
N LEU A 168 -4.11 9.63 20.17
CA LEU A 168 -5.11 8.95 20.99
C LEU A 168 -4.62 7.57 21.43
N GLU A 169 -4.09 6.75 20.54
CA GLU A 169 -3.53 5.43 20.86
C GLU A 169 -2.41 5.51 21.90
N ARG A 170 -1.51 6.49 21.75
CA ARG A 170 -0.43 6.71 22.73
C ARG A 170 -0.98 7.11 24.09
N LEU A 171 -2.01 7.96 24.12
CA LEU A 171 -2.67 8.36 25.36
C LEU A 171 -3.40 7.19 26.02
N LEU A 172 -4.13 6.39 25.24
CA LEU A 172 -4.84 5.19 25.73
C LEU A 172 -3.86 4.13 26.25
N THR A 173 -2.78 3.86 25.52
CA THR A 173 -1.72 2.93 25.95
C THR A 173 -1.09 3.41 27.26
N ARG A 174 -0.84 4.72 27.39
CA ARG A 174 -0.29 5.30 28.61
C ARG A 174 -1.28 5.21 29.77
N ALA A 175 -2.56 5.49 29.53
CA ALA A 175 -3.62 5.39 30.53
C ALA A 175 -3.78 3.94 31.02
N ALA A 176 -3.80 2.96 30.11
CA ALA A 176 -3.86 1.54 30.44
C ALA A 176 -2.68 1.11 31.32
N ARG A 177 -1.44 1.49 30.96
CA ARG A 177 -0.25 1.19 31.77
C ARG A 177 -0.31 1.80 33.16
N ILE A 178 -0.77 3.05 33.27
CA ILE A 178 -0.92 3.72 34.57
C ILE A 178 -2.00 3.04 35.40
N GLY A 179 -3.13 2.69 34.79
CA GLY A 179 -4.22 1.94 35.42
C GLY A 179 -3.74 0.61 35.98
N SER A 180 -3.07 -0.21 35.17
CA SER A 180 -2.53 -1.51 35.61
C SER A 180 -1.54 -1.38 36.78
N ARG A 181 -0.70 -0.34 36.78
CA ARG A 181 0.22 -0.07 37.91
C ARG A 181 -0.54 0.32 39.18
N GLN A 182 -1.61 1.09 39.04
CA GLN A 182 -2.41 1.54 40.17
C GLN A 182 -3.24 0.39 40.76
N THR A 183 -3.82 -0.47 39.93
CA THR A 183 -4.53 -1.68 40.38
C THR A 183 -3.61 -2.66 41.08
N GLU A 184 -2.38 -2.81 40.59
CA GLU A 184 -1.37 -3.66 41.25
C GLU A 184 -0.96 -3.09 42.61
N LYS A 185 -0.77 -1.76 42.71
CA LYS A 185 -0.51 -1.09 43.98
C LYS A 185 -1.67 -1.23 44.96
N SER A 186 -2.92 -1.03 44.52
CA SER A 186 -4.09 -1.17 45.38
C SER A 186 -4.27 -2.63 45.83
N ARG A 187 -4.04 -3.60 44.93
CA ARG A 187 -4.07 -5.04 45.26
C ARG A 187 -3.04 -5.41 46.31
N ARG A 188 -1.79 -4.90 46.20
CA ARG A 188 -0.76 -5.09 47.24
C ARG A 188 -1.12 -4.46 48.58
N ARG A 189 -1.71 -3.26 48.56
CA ARG A 189 -2.21 -2.61 49.78
C ARG A 189 -3.33 -3.42 50.42
N TYR A 190 -4.28 -3.89 49.62
CA TYR A 190 -5.35 -4.76 50.09
C TYR A 190 -4.79 -6.06 50.66
N ALA A 191 -3.84 -6.73 50.00
CA ALA A 191 -3.22 -7.93 50.53
C ALA A 191 -2.52 -7.72 51.89
N ARG A 192 -1.92 -6.55 52.12
CA ARG A 192 -1.35 -6.19 53.44
C ARG A 192 -2.40 -5.94 54.51
N LEU A 193 -3.55 -5.37 54.14
CA LEU A 193 -4.66 -5.12 55.05
C LEU A 193 -5.60 -6.33 55.20
N ALA A 194 -5.53 -7.29 54.28
CA ALA A 194 -6.34 -8.50 54.29
C ALA A 194 -6.04 -9.37 55.51
N SER A 195 -4.83 -9.31 56.06
CA SER A 195 -4.49 -9.93 57.35
C SER A 195 -5.18 -9.28 58.55
N LEU A 196 -5.64 -8.03 58.42
CA LEU A 196 -6.43 -7.30 59.42
C LEU A 196 -7.94 -7.38 59.13
N HIS A 197 -8.35 -8.00 58.02
CA HIS A 197 -9.76 -8.13 57.68
C HIS A 197 -10.44 -9.08 58.67
N PRO A 198 -11.62 -8.72 59.21
CA PRO A 198 -12.30 -9.47 60.28
C PRO A 198 -12.57 -10.95 60.03
N ASN A 199 -12.48 -11.42 58.77
CA ASN A 199 -12.70 -12.82 58.43
C ASN A 199 -11.43 -13.68 58.56
N ASN A 200 -10.24 -13.07 58.54
CA ASN A 200 -8.94 -13.75 58.59
C ASN A 200 -8.07 -13.29 59.78
N ALA A 201 -8.46 -12.23 60.47
CA ALA A 201 -7.80 -11.79 61.70
C ALA A 201 -8.17 -12.73 62.84
N ASN A 202 -7.17 -13.17 63.62
CA ASN A 202 -7.42 -13.93 64.85
C ASN A 202 -8.38 -13.11 65.73
N PRO A 203 -9.57 -13.60 66.09
CA PRO A 203 -10.57 -12.84 66.85
C PRO A 203 -10.04 -12.35 68.21
N THR A 204 -8.93 -12.93 68.67
CA THR A 204 -8.20 -12.53 69.88
C THR A 204 -7.49 -11.18 69.76
N THR A 205 -6.96 -10.79 68.58
CA THR A 205 -6.28 -9.49 68.42
C THR A 205 -7.27 -8.33 68.31
N LEU A 206 -8.42 -8.54 67.67
CA LEU A 206 -9.49 -7.54 67.56
C LEU A 206 -10.18 -7.27 68.91
N ASN A 207 -10.29 -8.28 69.78
CA ASN A 207 -10.86 -8.11 71.12
C ASN A 207 -9.91 -7.40 72.11
N ALA A 208 -8.59 -7.42 71.88
CA ALA A 208 -7.60 -6.75 72.72
C ALA A 208 -7.41 -5.26 72.39
N LEU A 209 -7.64 -4.88 71.13
CA LEU A 209 -7.50 -3.52 70.61
C LEU A 209 -8.22 -2.40 71.41
N PRO A 210 -9.46 -2.60 71.91
CA PRO A 210 -10.13 -1.58 72.72
C PRO A 210 -9.39 -1.29 74.03
N GLN A 211 -8.81 -2.32 74.65
CA GLN A 211 -8.05 -2.16 75.90
C GLN A 211 -6.74 -1.41 75.65
N ASP A 212 -6.05 -1.72 74.56
CA ASP A 212 -4.84 -1.00 74.15
C ASP A 212 -5.12 0.48 73.82
N LEU A 213 -6.26 0.79 73.19
CA LEU A 213 -6.66 2.17 72.92
C LEU A 213 -6.99 2.93 74.21
N VAL A 214 -7.63 2.27 75.19
CA VAL A 214 -7.91 2.88 76.49
C VAL A 214 -6.59 3.17 77.22
N THR A 215 -5.66 2.22 77.27
CA THR A 215 -4.35 2.43 77.93
C THR A 215 -3.52 3.54 77.26
N LEU A 216 -3.55 3.62 75.93
CA LEU A 216 -2.89 4.70 75.19
C LEU A 216 -3.57 6.04 75.47
N SER A 217 -4.91 6.09 75.48
CA SER A 217 -5.65 7.31 75.77
C SER A 217 -5.35 7.84 77.18
N THR A 218 -5.30 6.97 78.18
CA THR A 218 -4.93 7.35 79.56
C THR A 218 -3.48 7.83 79.64
N SER A 219 -2.58 7.22 78.87
CA SER A 219 -1.17 7.63 78.81
C SER A 219 -1.01 8.97 78.09
N SER A 220 -1.79 9.21 77.03
CA SER A 220 -1.80 10.47 76.28
C SER A 220 -2.40 11.62 77.09
N SER A 221 -3.44 11.36 77.86
CA SER A 221 -4.04 12.37 78.74
C SER A 221 -3.19 12.68 79.97
N ALA A 222 -2.21 11.84 80.29
CA ALA A 222 -1.24 12.08 81.36
C ALA A 222 -0.05 12.95 80.89
N LEU A 223 0.05 13.26 79.58
CA LEU A 223 1.05 14.19 79.06
C LEU A 223 0.60 15.64 79.32
N PRO A 224 1.50 16.55 79.72
CA PRO A 224 1.17 17.97 79.87
C PRO A 224 0.80 18.61 78.52
N ASP A 225 -0.23 19.47 78.51
CA ASP A 225 -0.66 20.19 77.32
C ASP A 225 0.48 21.07 76.75
N LEU A 226 0.80 20.87 75.48
CA LEU A 226 1.76 21.70 74.74
C LEU A 226 1.05 22.97 74.26
N GLU A 227 1.36 24.12 74.86
CA GLU A 227 0.96 25.44 74.35
C GLU A 227 1.53 25.67 72.95
N LEU A 228 0.66 25.57 71.93
CA LEU A 228 0.96 25.93 70.54
C LEU A 228 1.01 27.46 70.43
N VAL A 229 2.22 28.02 70.45
CA VAL A 229 2.47 29.44 70.14
C VAL A 229 2.06 29.75 68.69
N PRO A 230 1.30 30.84 68.41
CA PRO A 230 0.95 31.26 67.04
C PRO A 230 2.19 31.66 66.23
N PRO A 231 2.25 31.38 64.91
CA PRO A 231 3.42 31.68 64.09
C PRO A 231 3.62 33.20 63.86
N ASP A 232 4.88 33.62 64.05
CA ASP A 232 5.38 35.00 63.86
C ASP A 232 5.01 35.62 62.50
N VAL A 233 4.71 36.93 62.53
CA VAL A 233 4.52 37.77 61.34
C VAL A 233 5.85 37.90 60.57
N PRO A 234 5.92 37.67 59.24
CA PRO A 234 7.19 37.71 58.51
C PRO A 234 7.75 39.13 58.33
N ASP A 235 9.05 39.32 58.60
CA ASP A 235 9.79 40.57 58.37
C ASP A 235 9.77 41.02 56.89
N PRO A 236 9.66 42.34 56.59
CA PRO A 236 9.42 42.90 55.26
C PRO A 236 10.60 42.85 54.26
N GLY A 237 11.51 41.89 54.41
CA GLY A 237 12.72 41.77 53.56
C GLY A 237 12.97 40.39 52.94
N LYS A 238 12.24 39.34 53.33
CA LYS A 238 12.45 37.97 52.83
C LYS A 238 11.36 37.55 51.86
N ARG A 239 11.73 36.81 50.81
CA ARG A 239 10.77 36.38 49.77
C ARG A 239 9.80 35.37 50.40
N HIS A 240 8.50 35.49 50.10
CA HIS A 240 7.43 34.78 50.80
C HIS A 240 7.60 33.25 50.87
N TRP A 241 8.32 32.61 49.94
CA TRP A 241 8.56 31.18 49.93
C TRP A 241 9.74 30.72 50.82
N GLU A 242 10.55 31.66 51.32
CA GLU A 242 11.68 31.43 52.24
C GLU A 242 11.25 31.57 53.72
N ALA A 243 10.07 32.10 54.00
CA ALA A 243 9.50 32.27 55.34
C ALA A 243 8.89 30.97 55.94
N GLY A 244 9.27 29.81 55.41
CA GLY A 244 8.82 28.49 55.86
C GLY A 244 7.76 27.84 54.98
N LYS A 245 7.32 26.63 55.38
CA LYS A 245 6.44 25.75 54.58
C LYS A 245 5.10 26.40 54.21
N ALA A 246 4.51 27.18 55.12
CA ALA A 246 3.29 27.93 54.86
C ALA A 246 3.48 29.00 53.78
N GLY A 247 4.60 29.72 53.82
CA GLY A 247 4.96 30.72 52.81
C GLY A 247 5.20 30.12 51.42
N TYR A 248 5.85 28.95 51.34
CA TYR A 248 6.04 28.21 50.09
C TYR A 248 4.72 27.80 49.45
N LEU A 249 3.75 27.33 50.25
CA LEU A 249 2.44 26.91 49.75
C LEU A 249 1.64 28.09 49.18
N GLY A 250 1.66 29.25 49.84
CA GLY A 250 1.02 30.47 49.34
C GLY A 250 1.63 30.97 48.02
N TRP A 251 2.95 30.92 47.90
CA TRP A 251 3.65 31.26 46.66
C TRP A 251 3.33 30.28 45.52
N ALA A 252 3.33 28.97 45.79
CA ALA A 252 3.04 27.94 44.80
C ALA A 252 1.60 28.04 44.25
N ALA A 253 0.63 28.31 45.14
CA ALA A 253 -0.76 28.56 44.74
C ALA A 253 -0.88 29.79 43.82
N SER A 254 -0.20 30.89 44.17
CA SER A 254 -0.20 32.12 43.38
C SER A 254 0.38 31.92 41.97
N ARG A 255 1.40 31.08 41.85
CA ARG A 255 2.03 30.76 40.55
C ARG A 255 1.14 29.90 39.65
N LEU A 256 0.33 29.01 40.22
CA LEU A 256 -0.64 28.22 39.47
C LEU A 256 -1.75 29.10 38.89
N ILE A 257 -2.24 30.07 39.66
CA ILE A 257 -3.27 31.02 39.23
C ILE A 257 -2.75 31.91 38.09
N ALA A 258 -1.51 32.39 38.19
CA ALA A 258 -0.90 33.19 37.12
C ALA A 258 -0.77 32.43 35.80
N ARG A 259 -0.42 31.13 35.86
CA ARG A 259 -0.28 30.28 34.68
C ARG A 259 -1.63 29.94 34.02
N ALA A 260 -2.69 29.80 34.81
CA ALA A 260 -4.05 29.62 34.30
C ALA A 260 -4.51 30.84 33.48
N LYS A 261 -4.24 32.06 34.00
CA LYS A 261 -4.60 33.33 33.35
C LYS A 261 -3.84 33.58 32.05
N GLU A 262 -2.60 33.10 31.95
CA GLU A 262 -1.80 33.20 30.72
C GLU A 262 -2.23 32.19 29.63
N GLY A 263 -2.84 31.07 30.03
CA GLY A 263 -3.43 30.10 29.12
C GLY A 263 -4.65 30.65 28.37
N GLU A 264 -5.52 31.41 29.05
CA GLU A 264 -6.68 32.07 28.45
C GLU A 264 -6.29 33.16 27.43
N ARG A 265 -5.18 33.88 27.68
CA ARG A 265 -4.75 35.00 26.83
C ARG A 265 -4.15 34.56 25.48
N ARG A 266 -3.63 33.33 25.39
CA ARG A 266 -3.09 32.79 24.12
C ARG A 266 -4.20 32.28 23.18
N GLN A 267 -5.33 31.79 23.72
CA GLN A 267 -6.42 31.27 22.90
C GLN A 267 -7.23 32.37 22.18
N SER A 268 -7.32 33.58 22.74
CA SER A 268 -8.09 34.69 22.13
C SER A 268 -7.33 35.49 21.07
N GLY A 269 -5.99 35.44 21.05
CA GLY A 269 -5.17 36.23 20.13
C GLY A 269 -4.95 35.60 18.75
N GLU A 270 -4.91 34.28 18.65
CA GLU A 270 -4.50 33.57 17.42
C GLU A 270 -5.65 33.40 16.41
N GLU A 271 -6.91 33.42 16.85
CA GLU A 271 -8.08 33.16 15.99
C GLU A 271 -8.58 34.40 15.21
N ILE A 272 -8.23 35.61 15.67
CA ILE A 272 -8.74 36.87 15.10
C ILE A 272 -7.86 37.39 13.95
N VAL A 273 -6.55 37.14 13.98
CA VAL A 273 -5.61 37.67 12.97
C VAL A 273 -5.73 36.94 11.62
N GLY A 274 -6.00 35.63 11.61
CA GLY A 274 -6.06 34.85 10.36
C GLY A 274 -7.28 35.11 9.46
N LYS A 275 -8.39 35.63 10.00
CA LYS A 275 -9.62 35.90 9.22
C LYS A 275 -9.63 37.26 8.53
N ALA A 276 -8.91 38.25 9.07
CA ALA A 276 -8.90 39.61 8.51
C ALA A 276 -8.14 39.70 7.18
N ASP A 277 -7.03 38.96 7.04
CA ASP A 277 -6.18 39.01 5.84
C ASP A 277 -6.82 38.28 4.64
N TYR A 278 -7.60 37.22 4.91
CA TYR A 278 -8.31 36.47 3.86
C TYR A 278 -9.43 37.30 3.20
N VAL A 279 -10.15 38.11 3.99
CA VAL A 279 -11.25 38.95 3.48
C VAL A 279 -10.73 40.11 2.64
N LYS A 280 -9.56 40.67 2.99
CA LYS A 280 -8.93 41.76 2.23
C LYS A 280 -8.45 41.29 0.86
N ALA A 281 -7.86 40.10 0.77
CA ALA A 281 -7.40 39.52 -0.49
C ALA A 281 -8.55 39.21 -1.46
N ALA A 282 -9.69 38.72 -0.95
CA ALA A 282 -10.87 38.43 -1.78
C ALA A 282 -11.50 39.71 -2.39
N LEU A 283 -11.41 40.84 -1.70
CA LEU A 283 -12.02 42.10 -2.10
C LEU A 283 -11.23 42.81 -3.21
N GLU A 284 -9.90 42.65 -3.24
CA GLU A 284 -9.07 43.19 -4.33
C GLU A 284 -9.24 42.44 -5.65
N VAL A 285 -9.40 41.12 -5.59
CA VAL A 285 -9.64 40.28 -6.78
C VAL A 285 -10.98 40.61 -7.45
N ALA A 286 -12.02 40.89 -6.65
CA ALA A 286 -13.32 41.29 -7.17
C ALA A 286 -13.28 42.66 -7.88
N ARG A 287 -12.45 43.60 -7.37
CA ARG A 287 -12.32 44.95 -7.92
C ARG A 287 -11.49 45.02 -9.20
N ALA A 288 -10.56 44.07 -9.39
CA ALA A 288 -9.82 43.91 -10.64
C ALA A 288 -10.71 43.38 -11.78
N LYS A 289 -11.68 42.51 -11.46
CA LYS A 289 -12.56 41.87 -12.44
C LYS A 289 -13.64 42.80 -12.99
N SER A 290 -14.03 43.85 -12.26
CA SER A 290 -15.04 44.82 -12.72
C SER A 290 -14.50 45.93 -13.62
N LYS A 291 -13.18 45.97 -13.86
CA LYS A 291 -12.53 46.99 -14.72
C LYS A 291 -12.14 46.46 -16.10
N SER A 292 -12.34 45.16 -16.38
CA SER A 292 -11.96 44.54 -17.67
C SER A 292 -13.15 44.10 -18.53
N THR A 293 -14.35 44.62 -18.27
CA THR A 293 -15.58 44.45 -19.06
C THR A 293 -16.15 45.80 -19.37
#